data_AF-A0A1G0HAA0-F1
#
_entry.id   AF-A0A1G0HAA0-F1
#
_cell.length_a   1.000
_cell.length_b   1.000
_cell.length_c   1.000
_cell.angle_alpha   90.00
_cell.angle_beta   90.00
_cell.angle_gamma   90.00
#
_symmetry.space_group_name_H-M   'P 1'
#
loop_
_entity.id
_entity.type
_entity.pdbx_description
1 polymer ?
#
loop_
_entity_poly.entity_id
_entity_poly.type
_entity_poly.pdbx_seq_one_letter_code
_entity_poly.pdbx_strand_id
1 'polypeptide(L)'
;MFRQTPKTQELPLIKLKNGSTELDGVVFTVMDNLKSLFHSNPILFYEFVMKCRDSNHTMFGKSNDALKLLGLIEGNNSVHDSVRNIVLSAVEGEGLGMRLGSPVCADAPSQSLRP
;
A
#
# COMPACT_ATOMS: atom_id res chain seq x y z
N MET A 1 34.54 -31.69 -1.92
CA MET A 1 33.83 -30.57 -1.27
C MET A 1 32.97 -29.86 -2.31
N PHE A 2 31.67 -30.11 -2.34
CA PHE A 2 30.75 -29.42 -3.24
C PHE A 2 30.30 -28.13 -2.56
N ARG A 3 30.67 -26.98 -3.12
CA ARG A 3 30.11 -25.69 -2.72
C ARG A 3 28.69 -25.64 -3.24
N GLN A 4 27.70 -25.71 -2.35
CA GLN A 4 26.34 -25.35 -2.70
C GLN A 4 26.32 -23.84 -2.97
N THR A 5 26.02 -23.44 -4.20
CA THR A 5 25.67 -22.06 -4.52
C THR A 5 24.39 -21.71 -3.74
N PRO A 6 24.32 -20.56 -3.04
CA PRO A 6 23.08 -20.15 -2.41
C PRO A 6 22.01 -20.05 -3.50
N LYS A 7 20.88 -20.76 -3.33
CA LYS A 7 19.70 -20.51 -4.15
C LYS A 7 19.25 -19.09 -3.85
N THR A 8 19.29 -18.20 -4.84
CA THR A 8 18.63 -16.90 -4.76
C THR A 8 17.17 -17.16 -4.44
N GLN A 9 16.74 -16.85 -3.22
CA GLN A 9 15.35 -16.97 -2.82
C GLN A 9 14.60 -15.83 -3.50
N GLU A 10 13.78 -16.15 -4.49
CA GLU A 10 12.92 -15.17 -5.16
C GLU A 10 11.95 -14.59 -4.13
N LEU A 11 11.88 -13.25 -4.06
CA LEU A 11 10.95 -12.59 -3.15
C LEU A 11 9.52 -12.78 -3.69
N PRO A 12 8.55 -13.18 -2.85
CA PRO A 12 7.17 -13.41 -3.28
C PRO A 12 6.55 -12.11 -3.81
N LEU A 13 5.86 -12.23 -4.94
CA LEU A 13 5.20 -11.13 -5.64
C LEU A 13 3.69 -11.34 -5.69
N ILE A 14 2.92 -10.26 -5.58
CA ILE A 14 1.46 -10.24 -5.61
C ILE A 14 0.99 -9.37 -6.77
N LYS A 15 0.06 -9.89 -7.58
CA LYS A 15 -0.65 -9.13 -8.60
C LYS A 15 -1.81 -8.35 -7.98
N LEU A 16 -1.84 -7.04 -8.19
CA LEU A 16 -2.86 -6.13 -7.68
C LEU A 16 -4.02 -5.94 -8.67
N LYS A 17 -5.15 -5.42 -8.19
CA LYS A 17 -6.35 -5.15 -9.01
C LYS A 17 -6.10 -4.16 -10.15
N ASN A 18 -5.17 -3.21 -9.99
CA ASN A 18 -4.78 -2.28 -11.05
C ASN A 18 -3.84 -2.89 -12.11
N GLY A 19 -3.47 -4.16 -11.96
CA GLY A 19 -2.59 -4.88 -12.88
C GLY A 19 -1.10 -4.81 -12.55
N SER A 20 -0.67 -4.02 -11.55
CA SER A 20 0.73 -4.01 -11.11
C SER A 20 1.09 -5.26 -10.32
N THR A 21 2.39 -5.51 -10.18
CA THR A 21 2.95 -6.59 -9.37
C THR A 21 3.89 -6.01 -8.34
N GLU A 22 3.63 -6.27 -7.07
CA GLU A 22 4.39 -5.71 -5.94
C GLU A 22 4.92 -6.82 -5.04
N LEU A 23 5.99 -6.53 -4.28
CA LEU A 23 6.52 -7.44 -3.27
C LEU A 23 5.49 -7.68 -2.15
N ASP A 24 5.26 -8.94 -1.80
CA ASP A 24 4.31 -9.35 -0.76
C ASP A 24 4.53 -8.60 0.56
N GLY A 25 5.78 -8.49 1.01
CA GLY A 25 6.12 -7.74 2.23
C GLY A 25 5.76 -6.25 2.18
N VAL A 26 5.84 -5.63 1.00
CA VAL A 26 5.43 -4.23 0.80
C VAL A 26 3.90 -4.12 0.83
N VAL A 27 3.21 -5.04 0.15
CA VAL A 27 1.74 -5.13 0.19
C VAL A 27 1.24 -5.29 1.62
N PHE A 28 1.81 -6.23 2.38
CA PHE A 28 1.47 -6.46 3.78
C PHE A 28 1.65 -5.20 4.63
N THR A 29 2.83 -4.57 4.55
CA THR A 29 3.17 -3.41 5.38
C THR A 29 2.27 -2.20 5.09
N VAL A 30 2.00 -1.93 3.81
CA VAL A 30 1.11 -0.82 3.41
C VAL A 30 -0.33 -1.12 3.84
N MET A 31 -0.80 -2.35 3.67
CA MET A 31 -2.16 -2.74 4.07
C MET A 31 -2.36 -2.69 5.58
N ASP A 32 -1.35 -3.04 6.38
CA ASP A 32 -1.42 -2.94 7.84
C ASP A 32 -1.56 -1.48 8.28
N ASN A 33 -0.73 -0.59 7.72
CA ASN A 33 -0.85 0.85 7.94
C ASN A 33 -2.22 1.39 7.49
N LEU A 34 -2.72 1.00 6.31
CA LEU A 34 -4.03 1.43 5.82
C LEU A 34 -5.16 1.00 6.76
N LYS A 35 -5.14 -0.24 7.25
CA LYS A 35 -6.12 -0.74 8.23
C LYS A 35 -6.03 0.05 9.53
N SER A 36 -4.83 0.33 10.02
CA SER A 36 -4.63 1.13 11.23
C SER A 36 -5.20 2.54 11.06
N LEU A 37 -4.86 3.23 9.95
CA LEU A 37 -5.37 4.56 9.65
C LEU A 37 -6.89 4.58 9.49
N PHE A 38 -7.46 3.61 8.77
CA PHE A 38 -8.90 3.53 8.54
C PHE A 38 -9.71 3.45 9.84
N HIS A 39 -9.19 2.73 10.85
CA HIS A 39 -9.88 2.59 12.14
C HIS A 39 -9.54 3.71 13.14
N SER A 40 -8.29 4.17 13.19
CA SER A 40 -7.80 5.05 14.27
C SER A 40 -7.75 6.52 13.88
N ASN A 41 -7.55 6.84 12.60
CA ASN A 41 -7.48 8.21 12.10
C ASN A 41 -8.06 8.34 10.67
N PRO A 42 -9.40 8.34 10.55
CA PRO A 42 -10.08 8.35 9.25
C PRO A 42 -9.76 9.58 8.39
N ILE A 43 -9.42 10.72 9.02
CA ILE A 43 -9.00 11.92 8.30
C ILE A 43 -7.65 11.68 7.63
N LEU A 44 -6.67 11.14 8.37
CA LEU A 44 -5.35 10.84 7.80
C LEU A 44 -5.41 9.74 6.74
N PHE A 45 -6.29 8.75 6.92
CA PHE A 45 -6.61 7.76 5.88
C PHE A 45 -7.12 8.45 4.61
N TYR A 46 -8.13 9.31 4.72
CA TYR A 46 -8.70 10.04 3.60
C TYR A 46 -7.64 10.89 2.88
N GLU A 47 -6.86 11.68 3.63
CA GLU A 47 -5.80 12.53 3.07
C GLU A 47 -4.75 11.73 2.30
N PHE A 48 -4.38 10.55 2.83
CA PHE A 48 -3.44 9.66 2.18
C PHE A 48 -3.99 9.09 0.88
N VAL A 49 -5.24 8.63 0.88
CA VAL A 49 -5.93 8.14 -0.33
C VAL A 49 -6.03 9.25 -1.37
N MET A 50 -6.40 10.46 -0.98
CA MET A 50 -6.49 11.61 -1.89
C MET A 50 -5.14 11.94 -2.51
N LYS A 51 -4.04 11.88 -1.74
CA LYS A 51 -2.67 12.06 -2.29
C LYS A 51 -2.26 10.97 -3.28
N CYS A 52 -2.72 9.74 -3.06
CA CYS A 52 -2.51 8.64 -3.99
C CYS A 52 -3.34 8.79 -5.28
N ARG A 53 -4.51 9.41 -5.22
CA ARG A 53 -5.36 9.71 -6.40
C ARG A 53 -4.86 10.93 -7.17
N ASP A 54 -4.43 11.97 -6.46
CA ASP A 54 -3.91 13.21 -7.02
C ASP A 54 -2.58 13.58 -6.35
N SER A 55 -1.48 13.52 -7.11
CA SER A 55 -0.15 13.89 -6.62
C SER A 55 -0.06 15.36 -6.20
N ASN A 56 -0.93 16.23 -6.69
CA ASN A 56 -0.98 17.65 -6.34
C ASN A 56 -1.90 17.95 -5.15
N HIS A 57 -2.59 16.94 -4.61
CA HIS A 57 -3.42 17.10 -3.42
C HIS A 57 -2.62 17.75 -2.29
N THR A 58 -3.15 18.85 -1.76
CA THR A 58 -2.57 19.60 -0.65
C THR A 58 -3.23 19.13 0.62
N MET A 59 -2.45 18.45 1.48
CA MET A 59 -3.03 17.85 2.66
C MET A 59 -3.36 18.87 3.76
N PHE A 60 -4.36 18.53 4.57
CA PHE A 60 -4.71 19.34 5.73
C PHE A 60 -3.69 19.22 6.87
N GLY A 61 -3.35 20.35 7.47
CA GLY A 61 -2.57 20.44 8.72
C GLY A 61 -1.24 19.67 8.65
N LYS A 62 -1.02 18.79 9.64
CA LYS A 62 0.21 18.01 9.80
C LYS A 62 0.16 16.61 9.17
N SER A 63 -0.78 16.36 8.26
CA SER A 63 -0.97 15.03 7.67
C SER A 63 0.27 14.54 6.91
N ASN A 64 0.97 15.43 6.20
CA ASN A 64 2.23 15.07 5.55
C ASN A 64 3.27 14.56 6.57
N ASP A 65 3.46 15.26 7.68
CA ASP A 65 4.46 14.88 8.68
C ASP A 65 4.11 13.54 9.33
N ALA A 66 2.82 13.31 9.63
CA ALA A 66 2.35 12.05 10.18
C ALA A 66 2.59 10.87 9.21
N LEU A 67 2.30 11.04 7.93
CA LEU A 67 2.53 9.99 6.92
C LEU A 67 4.01 9.74 6.64
N LYS A 68 4.88 10.77 6.75
CA LYS A 68 6.34 10.60 6.68
C LYS A 68 6.87 9.75 7.83
N LEU A 69 6.37 9.97 9.04
CA LEU A 69 6.76 9.18 10.21
C LEU A 69 6.39 7.70 10.07
N LEU A 70 5.32 7.40 9.33
CA LEU A 70 4.90 6.05 8.99
C LEU A 70 5.62 5.46 7.76
N GLY A 71 6.47 6.24 7.08
CA GLY A 71 7.14 5.84 5.84
C GLY A 71 6.19 5.65 4.66
N LEU A 72 4.98 6.22 4.71
CA LEU A 72 3.96 6.09 3.65
C LEU A 72 4.12 7.15 2.55
N ILE A 73 4.77 8.27 2.88
CA ILE A 73 5.18 9.28 1.92
C ILE A 73 6.64 9.66 2.15
N GLU A 74 7.28 10.10 1.08
CA GLU A 74 8.69 10.48 1.05
C GLU A 74 8.93 11.86 1.69
N GLY A 75 10.20 12.18 1.97
CA GLY A 75 10.59 13.48 2.55
C GLY A 75 10.12 14.69 1.73
N ASN A 76 10.00 14.53 0.41
CA ASN A 76 9.52 15.53 -0.55
C ASN A 76 7.97 15.56 -0.71
N ASN A 77 7.21 14.88 0.15
CA ASN A 77 5.75 14.74 0.09
C ASN A 77 5.22 13.96 -1.13
N SER A 78 6.08 13.22 -1.84
CA SER A 78 5.65 12.29 -2.89
C SER A 78 5.28 10.92 -2.31
N VAL A 79 4.47 10.18 -3.04
CA VAL A 79 4.13 8.78 -2.71
C VAL A 79 4.88 7.89 -3.68
N HIS A 80 5.62 6.91 -3.17
CA HIS A 80 6.27 5.90 -4.00
C HIS A 80 5.23 5.09 -4.81
N ASP A 81 5.55 4.73 -6.05
CA ASP A 81 4.58 4.12 -6.97
C ASP A 81 4.01 2.80 -6.44
N SER A 82 4.83 1.94 -5.83
CA SER A 82 4.34 0.71 -5.18
C SER A 82 3.28 0.99 -4.12
N VAL A 83 3.49 2.01 -3.28
CA VAL A 83 2.54 2.40 -2.25
C VAL A 83 1.25 2.92 -2.89
N ARG A 84 1.38 3.78 -3.91
CA ARG A 84 0.23 4.29 -4.68
C ARG A 84 -0.58 3.15 -5.31
N ASN A 85 0.09 2.19 -5.95
CA ASN A 85 -0.55 1.05 -6.58
C ASN A 85 -1.36 0.20 -5.59
N ILE A 86 -0.81 -0.04 -4.40
CA ILE A 86 -1.48 -0.78 -3.33
C ILE A 86 -2.70 -0.01 -2.84
N VAL A 87 -2.55 1.28 -2.52
CA VAL A 87 -3.64 2.12 -2.00
C VAL A 87 -4.79 2.22 -3.00
N LEU A 88 -4.49 2.50 -4.27
CA LEU A 88 -5.50 2.63 -5.32
C LEU A 88 -6.19 1.31 -5.66
N SER A 89 -5.52 0.17 -5.44
CA SER A 89 -6.14 -1.15 -5.57
C SER A 89 -6.98 -1.54 -4.35
N ALA A 90 -6.61 -1.05 -3.15
CA ALA A 90 -7.28 -1.40 -1.90
C ALA A 90 -8.54 -0.56 -1.63
N VAL A 91 -8.60 0.68 -2.12
CA VAL A 91 -9.63 1.64 -1.69
C VAL A 91 -10.62 1.96 -2.81
N GLU A 92 -11.89 1.68 -2.54
CA GLU A 92 -13.01 1.96 -3.43
C GLU A 92 -13.88 3.10 -2.88
N GLY A 93 -14.66 3.76 -3.74
CA GLY A 93 -15.57 4.83 -3.34
C GLY A 93 -14.91 6.20 -3.16
N GLU A 94 -15.71 7.18 -2.79
CA GLU A 94 -15.32 8.60 -2.73
C GLU A 94 -15.80 9.25 -1.43
N GLY A 95 -15.09 10.30 -0.98
CA GLY A 95 -15.46 11.06 0.22
C GLY A 95 -15.67 10.17 1.45
N LEU A 96 -16.80 10.37 2.14
CA LEU A 96 -17.19 9.57 3.31
C LEU A 96 -17.63 8.14 2.94
N GLY A 97 -17.81 7.84 1.65
CA GLY A 97 -18.19 6.51 1.15
C GLY A 97 -16.99 5.62 0.82
N MET A 98 -15.76 6.03 1.16
CA MET A 98 -14.57 5.21 0.95
C MET A 98 -14.64 3.91 1.75
N ARG A 99 -14.27 2.80 1.09
CA ARG A 99 -14.18 1.47 1.71
C ARG A 99 -12.80 0.90 1.50
N LEU A 100 -12.24 0.32 2.55
CA LEU A 100 -10.99 -0.44 2.49
C LEU A 100 -11.31 -1.91 2.20
N GLY A 101 -10.71 -2.44 1.13
CA GLY A 101 -10.81 -3.83 0.72
C GLY A 101 -9.45 -4.45 0.41
N SER A 102 -9.46 -5.67 -0.13
CA SER A 102 -8.25 -6.33 -0.60
C SER A 102 -7.71 -5.64 -1.87
N PRO A 103 -6.40 -5.35 -1.96
CA PRO A 103 -5.78 -4.85 -3.18
C PRO A 103 -5.46 -5.96 -4.20
N VAL A 104 -5.57 -7.23 -3.78
CA VAL A 104 -5.13 -8.39 -4.56
C VAL A 104 -6.11 -8.69 -5.69
N CYS A 105 -5.59 -8.97 -6.88
CA CYS A 105 -6.37 -9.47 -7.99
C CYS A 105 -6.83 -10.91 -7.71
N ALA A 106 -8.13 -11.21 -7.84
CA ALA A 106 -8.69 -12.53 -7.52
C ALA A 106 -8.11 -13.68 -8.37
N ASP A 107 -7.55 -13.37 -9.54
CA ASP A 107 -6.89 -14.33 -10.43
C ASP A 107 -5.41 -14.57 -10.06
N ALA A 108 -4.92 -14.02 -8.95
CA ALA A 108 -3.57 -14.29 -8.47
C ALA A 108 -3.49 -15.71 -7.87
N PRO A 109 -2.48 -16.52 -8.23
CA PRO A 109 -2.34 -17.86 -7.71
C PRO A 109 -2.26 -17.84 -6.18
N SER A 110 -3.08 -18.69 -5.57
CA SER A 110 -3.36 -18.79 -4.14
C SER A 110 -2.18 -19.34 -3.32
N GLN A 111 -1.00 -18.71 -3.40
CA GLN A 111 0.19 -19.10 -2.65
C GLN A 111 0.70 -17.97 -1.76
N SER A 112 -0.06 -17.63 -0.70
CA SER A 112 0.49 -17.11 0.57
C SER A 112 -0.58 -16.56 1.54
N LEU A 113 -1.84 -16.95 1.43
CA LEU A 113 -2.77 -16.76 2.56
C LEU A 113 -2.47 -17.83 3.62
N ARG A 114 -1.46 -17.58 4.44
CA ARG A 114 -1.32 -18.29 5.72
C ARG A 114 -2.41 -17.80 6.67
N PRO A 115 -2.94 -18.70 7.52
CA PRO A 115 -4.06 -18.44 8.42
C PRO A 115 -3.77 -17.33 9.44
#